data_AF-A0A1E5JTC1-F1
#
_entry.id   AF-A0A1E5JTC1-F1
#
_cell.length_a   1.000
_cell.length_b   1.000
_cell.length_c   1.000
_cell.angle_alpha   90.00
_cell.angle_beta   90.00
_cell.angle_gamma   90.00
#
_symmetry.space_group_name_H-M   'P 1'
#
loop_
_entity.id
_entity.type
_entity.pdbx_description
1 polymer ?
#
loop_
_entity_poly.entity_id
_entity_poly.type
_entity_poly.pdbx_seq_one_letter_code
_entity_poly.pdbx_strand_id
1 'polypeptide(L)'
;MRTLINKETLSEIYTMESKFFNDKSIPKPSKEAFHILTNSSDLKEIESILFHFKQLVNISKSVLTSHTRQNSKITDNREFIENMENRFQKLQDAVSTGKPYQSLFGDVCALKEDLQVILGYYDSQIRQKQPIAKSYLRQAQRKDSKIESLAAGIASQEKSLLDTDESNILAKYTLNFCAADIMQQDMEMICDIVMKPYLADHSNEAGFSYI
;
A
#
# COMPACT_ATOMS: atom_id res chain seq x y z
N MET A 1 58.91 -7.58 8.27
CA MET A 1 58.84 -6.50 7.27
C MET A 1 57.39 -6.06 7.16
N ARG A 2 57.05 -4.89 7.71
CA ARG A 2 55.71 -4.30 7.59
C ARG A 2 55.66 -3.56 6.26
N THR A 3 54.83 -4.03 5.34
CA THR A 3 54.57 -3.35 4.07
C THR A 3 53.72 -2.11 4.36
N LEU A 4 54.32 -0.93 4.21
CA LEU A 4 53.64 0.35 4.27
C LEU A 4 52.75 0.47 3.03
N ILE A 5 51.44 0.28 3.20
CA ILE A 5 50.47 0.66 2.17
C ILE A 5 50.45 2.19 2.14
N ASN A 6 50.83 2.74 0.99
CA ASN A 6 50.99 4.17 0.79
C ASN A 6 49.62 4.88 0.88
N LYS A 7 49.55 6.01 1.59
CA LYS A 7 48.30 6.76 1.82
C LYS A 7 47.66 7.27 0.52
N GLU A 8 48.48 7.48 -0.51
CA GLU A 8 48.02 7.89 -1.86
C GLU A 8 47.20 6.78 -2.54
N THR A 9 47.58 5.51 -2.35
CA THR A 9 46.89 4.37 -3.00
C THR A 9 45.53 4.09 -2.35
N LEU A 10 45.41 4.30 -1.04
CA LEU A 10 44.12 4.23 -0.34
C LEU A 10 43.20 5.40 -0.70
N SER A 11 43.75 6.59 -0.90
CA SER A 11 43.03 7.77 -1.39
C SER A 11 42.48 7.55 -2.80
N GLU A 12 43.27 7.00 -3.72
CA GLU A 12 42.82 6.71 -5.09
C GLU A 12 41.76 5.61 -5.17
N ILE A 13 41.84 4.58 -4.31
CA ILE A 13 40.81 3.54 -4.21
C ILE A 13 39.50 4.13 -3.65
N TYR A 14 39.56 4.92 -2.57
CA TYR A 14 38.37 5.63 -2.03
C TYR A 14 37.79 6.66 -3.01
N THR A 15 38.64 7.28 -3.84
CA THR A 15 38.20 8.28 -4.83
C THR A 15 37.65 7.63 -6.09
N MET A 16 38.09 6.42 -6.46
CA MET A 16 37.47 5.63 -7.52
C MET A 16 36.13 5.06 -7.06
N GLU A 17 36.04 4.48 -5.86
CA GLU A 17 34.77 3.96 -5.33
C GLU A 17 33.71 5.08 -5.14
N SER A 18 34.10 6.28 -4.72
CA SER A 18 33.14 7.39 -4.58
C SER A 18 32.69 8.02 -5.89
N LYS A 19 33.40 7.80 -7.01
CA LYS A 19 33.00 8.28 -8.35
C LYS A 19 32.00 7.37 -9.04
N PHE A 20 31.90 6.09 -8.67
CA PHE A 20 30.93 5.16 -9.28
C PHE A 20 29.49 5.33 -8.78
N PHE A 21 29.28 6.03 -7.66
CA PHE A 21 27.93 6.17 -7.05
C PHE A 21 27.40 7.61 -7.03
N ASN A 22 28.05 8.55 -7.72
CA ASN A 22 27.75 9.97 -7.60
C ASN A 22 27.03 10.58 -8.82
N ASP A 23 26.22 9.78 -9.50
CA ASP A 23 25.30 10.31 -10.49
C ASP A 23 23.92 10.43 -9.85
N LYS A 24 23.48 11.67 -9.60
CA LYS A 24 22.14 12.02 -9.10
C LYS A 24 21.02 11.64 -10.09
N SER A 25 21.33 10.85 -11.11
CA SER A 25 20.39 10.44 -12.12
C SER A 25 19.41 9.41 -11.55
N ILE A 26 18.14 9.52 -11.94
CA ILE A 26 17.12 8.57 -11.51
C ILE A 26 17.43 7.22 -12.18
N PRO A 27 17.50 6.11 -11.41
CA PRO A 27 17.77 4.80 -11.97
C PRO A 27 16.78 4.41 -13.06
N LYS A 28 17.23 3.65 -14.08
CA LYS A 28 16.39 3.17 -15.19
C LYS A 28 15.11 2.45 -14.69
N PRO A 29 15.16 1.53 -13.69
CA PRO A 29 13.97 0.93 -13.09
C PRO A 29 12.95 1.95 -12.58
N SER A 30 13.41 3.00 -11.88
CA SER A 30 12.54 4.04 -11.34
C SER A 30 11.92 4.91 -12.42
N LYS A 31 12.58 5.10 -13.57
CA LYS A 31 12.00 5.78 -14.73
C LYS A 31 10.92 4.94 -15.41
N GLU A 32 11.17 3.65 -15.59
CA GLU A 32 10.21 2.71 -16.19
C GLU A 32 8.97 2.54 -15.32
N ALA A 33 9.15 2.31 -14.02
CA ALA A 33 8.04 2.20 -13.08
C ALA A 33 7.19 3.47 -13.05
N PHE A 34 7.83 4.64 -13.05
CA PHE A 34 7.15 5.93 -13.14
C PHE A 34 6.32 6.06 -14.43
N HIS A 35 6.90 5.67 -15.56
CA HIS A 35 6.19 5.70 -16.84
C HIS A 35 4.97 4.77 -16.83
N ILE A 36 5.11 3.55 -16.30
CA ILE A 36 4.00 2.59 -16.21
C ILE A 36 2.90 3.13 -15.29
N LEU A 37 3.24 3.64 -14.10
CA LEU A 37 2.28 4.22 -13.16
C LEU A 37 1.54 5.42 -13.74
N THR A 38 2.21 6.26 -14.52
CA THR A 38 1.59 7.44 -15.14
C THR A 38 0.56 7.06 -16.20
N ASN A 39 0.70 5.87 -16.82
CA ASN A 39 -0.15 5.39 -17.91
C ASN A 39 -1.13 4.29 -17.47
N SER A 40 -1.26 4.02 -16.17
CA SER A 40 -2.17 3.00 -15.63
C SER A 40 -3.20 3.59 -14.66
N SER A 41 -4.25 2.82 -14.36
CA SER A 41 -5.23 3.11 -13.30
C SER A 41 -4.78 2.64 -11.91
N ASP A 42 -3.57 2.07 -11.79
CA ASP A 42 -3.16 1.33 -10.60
C ASP A 42 -3.19 2.18 -9.34
N LEU A 43 -2.75 3.45 -9.39
CA LEU A 43 -2.78 4.32 -8.21
C LEU A 43 -4.21 4.57 -7.71
N LYS A 44 -5.20 4.64 -8.62
CA LYS A 44 -6.60 4.80 -8.25
C LYS A 44 -7.19 3.51 -7.66
N GLU A 45 -6.81 2.37 -8.22
CA GLU A 45 -7.21 1.06 -7.69
C GLU A 45 -6.62 0.83 -6.30
N ILE A 46 -5.34 1.15 -6.10
CA ILE A 46 -4.67 1.09 -4.79
C ILE A 46 -5.35 2.02 -3.79
N GLU A 47 -5.71 3.25 -4.19
CA GLU A 47 -6.45 4.17 -3.33
C GLU A 47 -7.74 3.53 -2.80
N SER A 48 -8.52 2.90 -3.70
CA SER A 48 -9.76 2.21 -3.35
C SER A 48 -9.50 1.04 -2.40
N ILE A 49 -8.51 0.20 -2.69
CA ILE A 49 -8.12 -0.94 -1.84
C ILE A 49 -7.73 -0.46 -0.44
N LEU A 50 -6.90 0.59 -0.34
CA LEU A 50 -6.48 1.15 0.95
C LEU A 50 -7.65 1.69 1.75
N PHE A 51 -8.56 2.41 1.08
CA PHE A 51 -9.76 2.91 1.70
C PHE A 51 -10.63 1.76 2.24
N HIS A 52 -10.94 0.75 1.43
CA HIS A 52 -11.72 -0.42 1.85
C HIS A 52 -11.05 -1.15 3.02
N PHE A 53 -9.75 -1.41 2.91
CA PHE A 53 -8.99 -2.13 3.92
C PHE A 53 -9.07 -1.42 5.28
N LYS A 54 -8.91 -0.09 5.31
CA LYS A 54 -9.03 0.70 6.55
C LYS A 54 -10.41 0.61 7.21
N GLN A 55 -11.47 0.42 6.43
CA GLN A 55 -12.81 0.24 6.98
C GLN A 55 -13.07 -1.18 7.50
N LEU A 56 -12.44 -2.17 6.88
CA LEU A 56 -12.66 -3.60 7.15
C LEU A 56 -11.70 -4.17 8.21
N VAL A 57 -10.51 -3.60 8.33
CA VAL A 57 -9.52 -4.02 9.33
C VAL A 57 -9.88 -3.46 10.70
N ASN A 58 -9.75 -4.32 11.72
CA ASN A 58 -9.73 -3.87 13.11
C ASN A 58 -8.28 -3.83 13.60
N ILE A 59 -7.74 -2.65 13.83
CA ILE A 59 -6.32 -2.43 14.22
C ILE A 59 -5.94 -3.29 15.44
N SER A 60 -6.82 -3.41 16.44
CA SER A 60 -6.51 -4.12 17.69
C SER A 60 -6.77 -5.63 17.65
N LYS A 61 -7.66 -6.10 16.77
CA LYS A 61 -8.13 -7.50 16.75
C LYS A 61 -7.65 -8.30 15.53
N SER A 62 -7.30 -7.62 14.45
CA SER A 62 -6.87 -8.29 13.22
C SER A 62 -5.44 -8.75 13.37
N VAL A 63 -5.14 -9.90 12.77
CA VAL A 63 -3.77 -10.40 12.65
C VAL A 63 -3.38 -10.25 11.19
N LEU A 64 -2.40 -9.40 10.93
CA LEU A 64 -1.82 -9.21 9.60
C LEU A 64 -0.51 -9.99 9.50
N THR A 65 -0.30 -10.64 8.37
CA THR A 65 0.90 -11.44 8.11
C THR A 65 1.51 -11.10 6.76
N SER A 66 2.81 -10.86 6.74
CA SER A 66 3.64 -10.74 5.54
C SER A 66 4.39 -12.05 5.28
N HIS A 67 4.41 -12.47 4.02
CA HIS A 67 5.20 -13.62 3.57
C HIS A 67 6.65 -13.24 3.23
N THR A 68 6.97 -11.95 3.15
CA THR A 68 8.30 -11.44 2.77
C THR A 68 9.18 -11.11 3.98
N ARG A 69 8.60 -10.92 5.17
CA ARG A 69 9.33 -10.59 6.40
C ARG A 69 9.82 -11.85 7.13
N GLN A 70 11.02 -11.77 7.72
CA GLN A 70 11.61 -12.83 8.54
C GLN A 70 10.71 -13.24 9.72
N ASN A 71 10.01 -12.26 10.31
CA ASN A 71 8.87 -12.49 11.19
C ASN A 71 7.59 -12.21 10.40
N SER A 72 6.82 -13.25 10.12
CA SER A 72 5.64 -13.11 9.26
C SER A 72 4.55 -12.24 9.87
N LYS A 73 4.40 -12.22 11.19
CA LYS A 73 3.37 -11.41 11.86
C LYS A 73 3.76 -9.93 11.90
N ILE A 74 2.85 -9.07 11.45
CA ILE A 74 2.94 -7.62 11.68
C ILE A 74 2.67 -7.32 13.15
N THR A 75 3.60 -6.66 13.81
CA THR A 75 3.56 -6.37 15.25
C THR A 75 2.64 -5.20 15.58
N ASP A 76 2.61 -4.20 14.72
CA ASP A 76 1.76 -3.02 14.84
C ASP A 76 1.00 -2.78 13.53
N ASN A 77 -0.31 -3.04 13.56
CA ASN A 77 -1.18 -2.86 12.40
C ASN A 77 -1.35 -1.37 12.03
N ARG A 78 -1.25 -0.46 13.00
CA ARG A 78 -1.37 0.98 12.75
C ARG A 78 -0.13 1.47 12.01
N GLU A 79 1.05 1.17 12.53
CA GLU A 79 2.32 1.53 11.89
C GLU A 79 2.40 0.97 10.47
N PHE A 80 1.95 -0.27 10.27
CA PHE A 80 1.87 -0.88 8.95
C PHE A 80 1.00 -0.05 7.97
N ILE A 81 -0.22 0.31 8.37
CA ILE A 81 -1.14 1.11 7.53
C ILE A 81 -0.54 2.48 7.24
N GLU A 82 -0.01 3.17 8.25
CA GLU A 82 0.57 4.51 8.10
C GLU A 82 1.78 4.50 7.16
N ASN A 83 2.64 3.49 7.24
CA ASN A 83 3.77 3.32 6.33
C ASN A 83 3.32 3.07 4.89
N MET A 84 2.28 2.26 4.69
CA MET A 84 1.70 1.98 3.39
C MET A 84 1.09 3.23 2.76
N GLU A 85 0.34 4.02 3.54
CA GLU A 85 -0.24 5.30 3.12
C GLU A 85 0.83 6.33 2.75
N ASN A 86 1.86 6.48 3.58
CA ASN A 86 2.97 7.39 3.29
C ASN A 86 3.67 7.02 1.99
N ARG A 87 3.89 5.72 1.74
CA ARG A 87 4.51 5.23 0.50
C ARG A 87 3.61 5.49 -0.70
N PHE A 88 2.31 5.22 -0.56
CA PHE A 88 1.32 5.49 -1.59
C PHE A 88 1.25 6.98 -1.94
N GLN A 89 1.22 7.87 -0.94
CA GLN A 89 1.20 9.31 -1.15
C GLN A 89 2.45 9.78 -1.91
N LYS A 90 3.64 9.30 -1.56
CA LYS A 90 4.87 9.62 -2.30
C LYS A 90 4.78 9.24 -3.78
N LEU A 91 4.14 8.12 -4.12
CA LEU A 91 3.95 7.69 -5.51
C LEU A 91 2.92 8.57 -6.24
N GLN A 92 1.81 8.90 -5.58
CA GLN A 92 0.82 9.85 -6.11
C GLN A 92 1.44 11.24 -6.36
N ASP A 93 2.24 11.73 -5.42
CA ASP A 93 2.93 13.02 -5.54
C ASP A 93 3.90 13.01 -6.72
N ALA A 94 4.66 11.93 -6.91
CA ALA A 94 5.56 11.79 -8.05
C ALA A 94 4.81 11.86 -9.38
N VAL A 95 3.71 11.10 -9.52
CA VAL A 95 2.90 11.07 -10.75
C VAL A 95 2.21 12.41 -11.01
N SER A 96 1.56 12.98 -10.00
CA SER A 96 0.84 14.26 -10.13
C SER A 96 1.77 15.44 -10.45
N THR A 97 2.99 15.44 -9.92
CA THR A 97 3.99 16.50 -10.18
C THR A 97 4.87 16.23 -11.40
N GLY A 98 4.75 15.05 -12.02
CA GLY A 98 5.59 14.65 -13.16
C GLY A 98 7.06 14.39 -12.80
N LYS A 99 7.37 14.17 -11.52
CA LYS A 99 8.74 14.11 -10.99
C LYS A 99 9.04 12.77 -10.33
N PRO A 100 9.68 11.82 -11.04
CA PRO A 100 10.15 10.59 -10.41
C PRO A 100 11.28 10.88 -9.41
N TYR A 101 11.51 9.92 -8.51
CA TYR A 101 12.59 9.96 -7.52
C TYR A 101 13.40 8.66 -7.54
N GLN A 102 14.60 8.70 -6.96
CA GLN A 102 15.58 7.61 -7.09
C GLN A 102 15.04 6.25 -6.62
N SER A 103 14.36 6.22 -5.47
CA SER A 103 13.83 4.99 -4.86
C SER A 103 12.43 4.61 -5.35
N LEU A 104 11.90 5.22 -6.41
CA LEU A 104 10.51 5.02 -6.84
C LEU A 104 10.18 3.56 -7.13
N PHE A 105 11.05 2.85 -7.87
CA PHE A 105 10.84 1.43 -8.13
C PHE A 105 10.84 0.60 -6.83
N GLY A 106 11.71 0.93 -5.88
CA GLY A 106 11.73 0.29 -4.56
C GLY A 106 10.44 0.52 -3.78
N ASP A 107 9.87 1.73 -3.86
CA ASP A 107 8.58 2.05 -3.25
C ASP A 107 7.42 1.33 -3.95
N VAL A 108 7.47 1.13 -5.27
CA VAL A 108 6.50 0.28 -5.98
C VAL A 108 6.58 -1.17 -5.49
N CYS A 109 7.77 -1.76 -5.43
CA CYS A 109 7.97 -3.13 -4.97
C CYS A 109 7.46 -3.32 -3.55
N ALA A 110 7.83 -2.44 -2.62
CA ALA A 110 7.38 -2.53 -1.25
C ALA A 110 5.86 -2.34 -1.10
N LEU A 111 5.24 -1.45 -1.89
CA LEU A 111 3.79 -1.33 -1.91
C LEU A 111 3.11 -2.62 -2.38
N LYS A 112 3.67 -3.30 -3.39
CA LYS A 112 3.18 -4.62 -3.83
C LYS A 112 3.31 -5.69 -2.74
N GLU A 113 4.35 -5.65 -1.93
CA GLU A 113 4.48 -6.53 -0.77
C GLU A 113 3.43 -6.22 0.30
N ASP A 114 3.19 -4.95 0.59
CA ASP A 114 2.18 -4.51 1.54
C ASP A 114 0.76 -4.90 1.04
N LEU A 115 0.48 -4.82 -0.26
CA LEU A 115 -0.78 -5.29 -0.85
C LEU A 115 -0.98 -6.81 -0.69
N GLN A 116 0.09 -7.60 -0.74
CA GLN A 116 0.00 -9.05 -0.46
C GLN A 116 -0.37 -9.35 0.99
N VAL A 117 -0.05 -8.47 1.94
CA VAL A 117 -0.54 -8.58 3.33
C VAL A 117 -2.05 -8.40 3.38
N ILE A 118 -2.59 -7.42 2.64
CA ILE A 118 -4.04 -7.20 2.52
C ILE A 118 -4.71 -8.42 1.88
N LEU A 119 -4.13 -8.95 0.79
CA LEU A 119 -4.61 -10.16 0.12
C LEU A 119 -4.74 -11.34 1.10
N GLY A 120 -3.69 -11.63 1.87
CA GLY A 120 -3.69 -12.70 2.86
C GLY A 120 -4.70 -12.47 4.00
N TYR A 121 -4.88 -11.22 4.41
CA TYR A 121 -5.91 -10.86 5.40
C TYR A 121 -7.32 -11.11 4.86
N TYR A 122 -7.62 -10.66 3.64
CA TYR A 122 -8.92 -10.84 3.01
C TYR A 122 -9.25 -12.33 2.77
N ASP A 123 -8.32 -13.12 2.23
CA ASP A 123 -8.53 -14.57 2.08
C ASP A 123 -8.87 -15.22 3.43
N SER A 124 -8.13 -14.88 4.49
CA SER A 124 -8.40 -15.38 5.84
C SER A 124 -9.77 -14.94 6.38
N GLN A 125 -10.16 -13.68 6.18
CA GLN A 125 -11.49 -13.21 6.57
C GLN A 125 -12.60 -13.94 5.80
N ILE A 126 -12.46 -14.12 4.49
CA ILE A 126 -13.45 -14.82 3.66
C ILE A 126 -13.61 -16.27 4.11
N ARG A 127 -12.51 -17.02 4.29
CA ARG A 127 -12.54 -18.41 4.77
C ARG A 127 -13.24 -18.55 6.13
N GLN A 128 -13.05 -17.57 7.00
CA GLN A 128 -13.66 -17.54 8.33
C GLN A 128 -15.07 -16.91 8.35
N LYS A 129 -15.64 -16.58 7.18
CA LYS A 129 -16.95 -15.93 7.05
C LYS A 129 -17.00 -14.55 7.75
N GLN A 130 -15.97 -13.73 7.54
CA GLN A 130 -15.81 -12.33 7.93
C GLN A 130 -16.10 -12.04 9.43
N PRO A 131 -15.37 -12.66 10.38
CA PRO A 131 -15.63 -12.49 11.81
C PRO A 131 -15.48 -11.04 12.30
N ILE A 132 -14.53 -10.27 11.74
CA ILE A 132 -14.32 -8.86 12.11
C ILE A 132 -15.52 -8.01 11.69
N ALA A 133 -15.94 -8.11 10.43
CA ALA A 133 -17.10 -7.37 9.91
C ALA A 133 -18.38 -7.74 10.67
N LYS A 134 -18.63 -9.03 10.91
CA LYS A 134 -19.78 -9.50 11.73
C LYS A 134 -19.76 -8.93 13.14
N SER A 135 -18.59 -8.90 13.78
CA SER A 135 -18.45 -8.32 15.12
C SER A 135 -18.77 -6.83 15.14
N TYR A 136 -18.33 -6.10 14.11
CA TYR A 136 -18.64 -4.68 13.94
C TYR A 136 -20.14 -4.45 13.70
N LEU A 137 -20.77 -5.15 12.75
CA LEU A 137 -22.19 -5.00 12.44
C LEU A 137 -23.09 -5.25 13.66
N ARG A 138 -22.78 -6.28 14.45
CA ARG A 138 -23.50 -6.56 15.71
C ARG A 138 -23.41 -5.41 16.73
N GLN A 139 -22.31 -4.67 16.74
CA GLN A 139 -22.15 -3.51 17.62
C GLN A 139 -22.85 -2.28 17.02
N ALA A 140 -22.76 -2.09 15.71
CA ALA A 140 -23.38 -1.00 14.97
C ALA A 140 -24.90 -1.08 14.91
N GLN A 141 -25.50 -2.24 15.17
CA GLN A 141 -26.96 -2.43 15.23
C GLN A 141 -27.54 -2.30 16.65
N ARG A 142 -26.73 -1.93 17.65
CA ARG A 142 -27.23 -1.69 19.01
C ARG A 142 -28.01 -0.37 19.07
N LYS A 143 -29.03 -0.31 19.95
CA LYS A 143 -29.91 0.87 20.11
C LYS A 143 -29.18 2.18 20.36
N ASP A 144 -28.06 2.14 21.10
CA ASP A 144 -27.29 3.34 21.44
C ASP A 144 -26.05 3.53 20.55
N SER A 145 -26.05 2.91 19.35
CA SER A 145 -24.94 3.03 18.42
C SER A 145 -25.00 4.33 17.63
N LYS A 146 -23.82 4.82 17.21
CA LYS A 146 -23.73 6.00 16.34
C LYS A 146 -24.51 5.85 15.03
N ILE A 147 -24.58 4.63 14.49
CA ILE A 147 -25.33 4.32 13.27
C ILE A 147 -26.82 4.51 13.49
N GLU A 148 -27.34 4.02 14.62
CA GLU A 148 -28.76 4.17 14.89
C GLU A 148 -29.14 5.62 15.20
N SER A 149 -28.31 6.33 15.98
CA SER A 149 -28.52 7.78 16.20
C SER A 149 -28.49 8.56 14.88
N LEU A 150 -27.64 8.15 13.94
CA LEU A 150 -27.58 8.76 12.62
C LEU A 150 -28.82 8.46 11.78
N ALA A 151 -29.25 7.19 11.73
CA ALA A 151 -30.45 6.77 11.00
C ALA A 151 -31.71 7.46 11.53
N ALA A 152 -31.85 7.58 12.85
CA ALA A 152 -32.95 8.30 13.48
C ALA A 152 -32.98 9.78 13.10
N GLY A 153 -31.83 10.46 13.10
CA GLY A 153 -31.72 11.88 12.71
C GLY A 153 -32.02 12.14 11.23
N ILE A 154 -31.71 11.19 10.35
CA ILE A 154 -32.11 11.25 8.92
C ILE A 154 -33.62 11.05 8.81
N ALA A 155 -34.18 10.06 9.49
CA ALA A 155 -35.62 9.74 9.42
C ALA A 155 -36.50 10.85 10.00
N SER A 156 -36.05 11.54 11.06
CA SER A 156 -36.74 12.68 11.66
C SER A 156 -36.62 13.98 10.85
N GLN A 157 -35.85 13.97 9.74
CA GLN A 157 -35.51 15.16 8.94
C GLN A 157 -34.77 16.25 9.74
N GLU A 158 -34.27 15.95 10.94
CA GLU A 158 -33.38 16.84 11.68
C GLU A 158 -32.03 16.99 10.98
N LYS A 159 -31.66 16.01 10.14
CA LYS A 159 -30.46 16.03 9.31
C LYS A 159 -30.79 15.99 7.83
N SER A 160 -30.52 17.09 7.13
CA SER A 160 -30.68 17.20 5.68
C SER A 160 -29.43 16.80 4.90
N LEU A 161 -28.24 16.94 5.50
CA LEU A 161 -26.95 16.60 4.92
C LEU A 161 -26.05 15.97 5.99
N LEU A 162 -25.16 15.08 5.54
CA LEU A 162 -24.19 14.42 6.40
C LEU A 162 -22.91 15.24 6.47
N ASP A 163 -22.34 15.36 7.67
CA ASP A 163 -20.97 15.83 7.81
C ASP A 163 -19.96 14.71 7.44
N THR A 164 -18.67 15.04 7.50
CA THR A 164 -17.58 14.11 7.16
C THR A 164 -17.55 12.90 8.08
N ASP A 165 -17.79 13.08 9.39
CA ASP A 165 -17.73 12.00 10.37
C ASP A 165 -18.91 11.04 10.20
N GLU A 166 -20.09 11.59 9.93
CA GLU A 166 -21.31 10.85 9.62
C GLU A 166 -21.19 10.07 8.32
N SER A 167 -20.62 10.69 7.29
CA SER A 167 -20.32 10.04 6.01
C SER A 167 -19.35 8.87 6.21
N ASN A 168 -18.31 9.05 7.02
CA ASN A 168 -17.37 7.98 7.37
C ASN A 168 -18.03 6.84 8.15
N ILE A 169 -18.95 7.16 9.06
CA ILE A 169 -19.73 6.18 9.82
C ILE A 169 -20.57 5.31 8.86
N LEU A 170 -21.30 5.92 7.91
CA LEU A 170 -22.10 5.19 6.93
C LEU A 170 -21.24 4.41 5.94
N ALA A 171 -20.14 4.98 5.46
CA ALA A 171 -19.22 4.29 4.56
C ALA A 171 -18.66 3.03 5.24
N LYS A 172 -18.21 3.15 6.49
CA LYS A 172 -17.74 2.01 7.28
C LYS A 172 -18.82 0.95 7.45
N TYR A 173 -20.05 1.36 7.77
CA TYR A 173 -21.17 0.44 7.91
C TYR A 173 -21.46 -0.32 6.61
N THR A 174 -21.59 0.42 5.51
CA THR A 174 -21.89 -0.13 4.19
C THR A 174 -20.81 -1.10 3.73
N LEU A 175 -19.54 -0.73 3.87
CA LEU A 175 -18.42 -1.60 3.50
C LEU A 175 -18.36 -2.86 4.37
N ASN A 176 -18.60 -2.76 5.69
CA ASN A 176 -18.65 -3.94 6.55
C ASN A 176 -19.86 -4.83 6.26
N PHE A 177 -20.99 -4.25 5.83
CA PHE A 177 -22.17 -5.00 5.40
C PHE A 177 -21.89 -5.78 4.10
N CYS A 178 -21.19 -5.16 3.16
CA CYS A 178 -20.79 -5.74 1.87
C CYS A 178 -19.39 -6.39 1.91
N ALA A 179 -18.88 -6.74 3.09
CA ALA A 179 -17.47 -7.10 3.26
C ALA A 179 -17.02 -8.27 2.36
N ALA A 180 -17.87 -9.25 2.12
CA ALA A 180 -17.52 -10.40 1.28
C ALA A 180 -17.22 -9.98 -0.17
N ASP A 181 -18.13 -9.22 -0.78
CA ASP A 181 -18.01 -8.79 -2.17
C ASP A 181 -16.86 -7.80 -2.35
N ILE A 182 -16.73 -6.84 -1.43
CA ILE A 182 -15.65 -5.85 -1.45
C ILE A 182 -14.28 -6.52 -1.31
N MET A 183 -14.12 -7.44 -0.35
CA MET A 183 -12.87 -8.18 -0.18
C MET A 183 -12.53 -8.98 -1.44
N GLN A 184 -13.50 -9.65 -2.05
CA GLN A 184 -13.25 -10.45 -3.25
C GLN A 184 -12.84 -9.58 -4.45
N GLN A 185 -13.52 -8.46 -4.68
CA GLN A 185 -13.16 -7.50 -5.72
C GLN A 185 -11.76 -6.91 -5.49
N ASP A 186 -11.46 -6.50 -4.26
CA ASP A 186 -10.13 -5.98 -3.92
C ASP A 186 -9.05 -7.05 -4.12
N MET A 187 -9.32 -8.32 -3.80
CA MET A 187 -8.35 -9.41 -4.02
C MET A 187 -8.01 -9.57 -5.51
N GLU A 188 -8.99 -9.46 -6.41
CA GLU A 188 -8.76 -9.49 -7.86
C GLU A 188 -7.87 -8.32 -8.31
N MET A 189 -8.22 -7.09 -7.88
CA MET A 189 -7.41 -5.89 -8.19
C MET A 189 -5.97 -6.01 -7.64
N ILE A 190 -5.81 -6.51 -6.41
CA ILE A 190 -4.49 -6.74 -5.81
C ILE A 190 -3.68 -7.73 -6.65
N CYS A 191 -4.28 -8.85 -7.08
CA CYS A 191 -3.59 -9.83 -7.92
C CYS A 191 -3.08 -9.21 -9.23
N ASP A 192 -3.91 -8.41 -9.90
CA ASP A 192 -3.53 -7.74 -11.15
C ASP A 192 -2.37 -6.76 -10.97
N ILE A 193 -2.40 -5.96 -9.90
CA ILE A 193 -1.31 -5.02 -9.55
C ILE A 193 -0.03 -5.77 -9.17
N VAL A 194 -0.13 -6.80 -8.35
CA VAL A 194 1.03 -7.56 -7.85
C VAL A 194 1.73 -8.33 -8.97
N MET A 195 0.97 -8.84 -9.95
CA MET A 195 1.55 -9.57 -11.09
C MET A 195 2.16 -8.65 -12.15
N LYS A 196 1.85 -7.35 -12.13
CA LYS A 196 2.40 -6.36 -13.08
C LYS A 196 3.90 -6.13 -12.82
N PRO A 197 4.78 -6.19 -13.84
CA PRO A 197 6.24 -6.14 -13.64
C PRO A 197 6.77 -4.77 -13.23
N TYR A 198 6.09 -3.67 -13.59
CA TYR A 198 6.58 -2.28 -13.41
C TYR A 198 8.00 -2.02 -13.94
N LEU A 199 8.41 -2.82 -14.93
CA LEU A 199 9.64 -2.74 -15.68
C LEU A 199 9.32 -2.99 -17.15
N ALA A 200 10.09 -2.38 -18.05
CA ALA A 200 9.93 -2.61 -19.48
C ALA A 200 10.52 -3.97 -19.89
N ASP A 201 9.99 -4.56 -20.95
CA ASP A 201 10.57 -5.77 -21.54
C ASP A 201 11.78 -5.39 -22.40
N HIS A 202 12.97 -5.82 -21.96
CA HIS A 202 14.24 -5.61 -22.65
C HIS A 202 14.79 -6.91 -23.26
N SER A 203 13.98 -7.95 -23.44
CA SER A 203 14.39 -9.24 -24.01
C SER A 203 15.04 -9.13 -25.39
N ASN A 204 14.72 -8.07 -26.14
CA ASN A 204 15.27 -7.79 -27.47
C ASN A 204 16.51 -6.87 -27.46
N GLU A 205 16.92 -6.35 -26.30
CA GLU A 205 18.09 -5.47 -26.17
C GLU A 205 19.36 -6.30 -25.91
N ALA A 206 20.22 -6.41 -26.92
CA ALA A 206 21.45 -7.19 -26.82
C ALA A 206 22.38 -6.67 -25.70
N GLY A 207 22.71 -7.54 -24.75
CA GLY A 207 23.60 -7.22 -23.63
C GLY A 207 22.97 -6.35 -22.53
N PHE A 208 21.65 -6.19 -22.52
CA PHE A 208 20.98 -5.38 -21.51
C PHE A 208 21.11 -5.97 -20.09
N SER A 209 21.39 -5.08 -19.14
CA SER A 209 21.47 -5.35 -17.71
C SER A 209 20.98 -4.11 -16.96
N TYR A 210 20.28 -4.32 -15.84
CA TYR A 210 19.93 -3.26 -14.88
C TYR A 210 21.09 -2.90 -13.93
N ILE A 211 22.17 -3.69 -13.96
CA ILE A 211 23.45 -3.50 -13.26
C ILE A 211 24.40 -2.75 -14.18
#